data_AF-A0A962T2R1-F1
#
_entry.id   AF-A0A962T2R1-F1
#
_cell.length_a   1.000
_cell.length_b   1.000
_cell.length_c   1.000
_cell.angle_alpha   90.00
_cell.angle_beta   90.00
_cell.angle_gamma   90.00
#
_symmetry.space_group_name_H-M   'P 1'
#
loop_
_entity.id
_entity.type
_entity.pdbx_description
1 polymer ?
#
loop_
_entity_poly.entity_id
_entity_poly.type
_entity_poly.pdbx_seq_one_letter_code
_entity_poly.pdbx_strand_id
1 'polypeptide(L)'
;MANEVHIQHMAHHDFLTGLPNRFLLNDRLEQLLAATRRNQARFAVLFVDLDRFKNVNDTLGHNIGDRLLCVVAERLSGLLRRSDTISRQGGDEFIVLLSEIDGPSDTAHVAHKIIKALSEPCRFDGQELTVTPSVGIAIAPDDGDDSDTLLKHADLAMYEVKRRGRNNFQFFRHNMTRRMLELLHLETDLRRALKRSEFALFYQPQFDLASGWVVAVEALAPPGAGSDFPCRLYSNGRGNRADFAIG
;
A
#
# COMPACT_ATOMS: atom_id res chain seq x y z
N MET A 1 12.92 -40.32 -2.49
CA MET A 1 13.49 -39.40 -1.49
C MET A 1 14.04 -38.10 -2.10
N ALA A 2 15.09 -38.09 -2.94
CA ALA A 2 15.60 -36.83 -3.53
C ALA A 2 14.59 -36.08 -4.43
N ASN A 3 13.78 -36.82 -5.19
CA ASN A 3 12.75 -36.24 -6.06
C ASN A 3 11.55 -35.69 -5.25
N GLU A 4 11.24 -36.30 -4.11
CA GLU A 4 10.07 -35.98 -3.29
C GLU A 4 10.29 -34.72 -2.45
N VAL A 5 11.51 -34.54 -1.92
CA VAL A 5 11.95 -33.30 -1.25
C VAL A 5 11.99 -32.13 -2.24
N HIS A 6 12.43 -32.37 -3.48
CA HIS A 6 12.47 -31.33 -4.51
C HIS A 6 11.06 -30.92 -4.96
N ILE A 7 10.14 -31.89 -5.13
CA ILE A 7 8.73 -31.63 -5.45
C ILE A 7 8.04 -30.85 -4.32
N GLN A 8 8.27 -31.23 -3.05
CA GLN A 8 7.71 -30.50 -1.90
C GLN A 8 8.29 -29.09 -1.78
N HIS A 9 9.58 -28.90 -2.02
CA HIS A 9 10.19 -27.57 -2.03
C HIS A 9 9.57 -26.67 -3.11
N MET A 10 9.35 -27.19 -4.33
CA MET A 10 8.68 -26.43 -5.40
C MET A 10 7.22 -26.09 -5.08
N ALA A 11 6.51 -26.92 -4.30
CA ALA A 11 5.13 -26.66 -3.93
C ALA A 11 4.99 -25.53 -2.88
N HIS A 12 6.05 -25.25 -2.11
CA HIS A 12 6.01 -24.37 -0.93
C HIS A 12 6.92 -23.14 -1.03
N HIS A 13 7.71 -23.02 -2.09
CA HIS A 13 8.63 -21.90 -2.29
C HIS A 13 8.39 -21.20 -3.63
N ASP A 14 8.67 -19.91 -3.65
CA ASP A 14 8.73 -19.07 -4.85
C ASP A 14 9.96 -19.45 -5.69
N PHE A 15 9.75 -19.71 -6.97
CA PHE A 15 10.80 -20.22 -7.86
C PHE A 15 11.94 -19.21 -8.10
N LEU A 16 11.62 -17.91 -8.08
CA LEU A 16 12.60 -16.86 -8.38
C LEU A 16 13.51 -16.58 -7.19
N THR A 17 12.92 -16.38 -6.03
CA THR A 17 13.61 -15.91 -4.81
C THR A 17 13.97 -17.04 -3.84
N GLY A 18 13.37 -18.22 -3.99
CA GLY A 18 13.52 -19.34 -3.05
C GLY A 18 12.81 -19.13 -1.71
N LEU A 19 12.15 -17.98 -1.50
CA LEU A 19 11.40 -17.69 -0.29
C LEU A 19 10.15 -18.58 -0.19
N PRO A 20 9.62 -18.82 1.02
CA PRO A 20 8.26 -19.33 1.22
C PRO A 20 7.24 -18.65 0.29
N ASN A 21 6.38 -19.45 -0.34
CA ASN A 21 5.26 -18.92 -1.12
C ASN A 21 4.04 -18.68 -0.21
N ARG A 22 2.94 -18.20 -0.81
CA ARG A 22 1.67 -17.95 -0.11
C ARG A 22 1.15 -19.15 0.69
N PHE A 23 1.32 -20.36 0.17
CA PHE A 23 0.86 -21.57 0.87
C PHE A 23 1.62 -21.78 2.17
N LEU A 24 2.95 -21.72 2.12
CA LEU A 24 3.78 -21.92 3.32
C LEU A 24 3.62 -20.76 4.31
N LEU A 25 3.44 -19.53 3.82
CA LEU A 25 3.13 -18.39 4.68
C LEU A 25 1.85 -18.63 5.51
N ASN A 26 0.77 -19.07 4.85
CA ASN A 26 -0.50 -19.30 5.54
C ASN A 26 -0.37 -20.38 6.62
N ASP A 27 0.34 -21.47 6.35
CA ASP A 27 0.63 -22.49 7.37
C ASP A 27 1.37 -21.91 8.59
N ARG A 28 2.39 -21.07 8.35
CA ARG A 28 3.13 -20.39 9.43
C ARG A 28 2.26 -19.40 10.21
N LEU A 29 1.40 -18.68 9.52
CA LEU A 29 0.49 -17.71 10.12
C LEU A 29 -0.53 -18.41 11.05
N GLU A 30 -1.10 -19.53 10.62
CA GLU A 30 -2.00 -20.34 11.46
C GLU A 30 -1.29 -20.90 12.70
N GLN A 31 -0.02 -21.32 12.57
CA GLN A 31 0.79 -21.74 13.71
C GLN A 31 0.99 -20.60 14.72
N LEU A 32 1.29 -19.38 14.26
CA LEU A 32 1.45 -18.20 15.11
C LEU A 32 0.14 -17.78 15.79
N LEU A 33 -0.99 -17.86 15.09
CA LEU A 33 -2.32 -17.61 15.65
C LEU A 33 -2.64 -18.62 16.76
N ALA A 34 -2.36 -19.91 16.55
CA ALA A 34 -2.55 -20.94 17.57
C ALA A 34 -1.66 -20.69 18.80
N ALA A 35 -0.40 -20.30 18.60
CA ALA A 35 0.52 -19.96 19.67
C ALA A 35 0.06 -18.72 20.47
N THR A 36 -0.41 -17.68 19.77
CA THR A 36 -0.96 -16.45 20.35
C THR A 36 -2.15 -16.76 21.27
N ARG A 37 -3.09 -17.60 20.80
CA ARG A 37 -4.25 -18.01 21.59
C ARG A 37 -3.87 -18.80 22.84
N ARG A 38 -2.81 -19.61 22.79
CA ARG A 38 -2.38 -20.49 23.89
C ARG A 38 -1.51 -19.78 24.92
N ASN A 39 -0.54 -18.99 24.45
CA ASN A 39 0.55 -18.46 25.27
C ASN A 39 0.42 -16.95 25.53
N GLN A 40 -0.63 -16.30 25.03
CA GLN A 40 -0.75 -14.84 25.00
C GLN A 40 0.45 -14.13 24.36
N ALA A 41 1.17 -14.84 23.47
CA ALA A 41 2.23 -14.27 22.67
C ALA A 41 1.64 -13.29 21.65
N ARG A 42 2.44 -12.33 21.19
CA ARG A 42 2.08 -11.41 20.11
C ARG A 42 2.98 -11.70 18.91
N PHE A 43 2.47 -11.44 17.72
CA PHE A 43 3.27 -11.44 16.50
C PHE A 43 2.81 -10.28 15.59
N ALA A 44 3.66 -9.89 14.66
CA ALA A 44 3.31 -8.89 13.65
C ALA A 44 3.34 -9.46 12.24
N VAL A 45 2.40 -8.99 11.42
CA VAL A 45 2.39 -9.16 9.97
C VAL A 45 2.81 -7.85 9.34
N LEU A 46 3.87 -7.87 8.55
CA LEU A 46 4.33 -6.72 7.77
C LEU A 46 4.11 -7.02 6.30
N PHE A 47 3.32 -6.19 5.63
CA PHE A 47 3.13 -6.20 4.19
C PHE A 47 4.12 -5.21 3.55
N VAL A 48 4.98 -5.68 2.66
CA VAL A 48 6.07 -4.90 2.06
C VAL A 48 5.89 -4.90 0.55
N ASP A 49 5.83 -3.71 -0.04
CA ASP A 49 5.72 -3.52 -1.49
C ASP A 49 6.84 -2.60 -1.99
N LEU A 50 7.44 -2.92 -3.14
CA LEU A 50 8.51 -2.12 -3.73
C LEU A 50 7.94 -0.98 -4.58
N ASP A 51 8.16 0.25 -4.12
CA ASP A 51 7.65 1.43 -4.78
C ASP A 51 8.15 1.56 -6.21
N ARG A 52 7.21 1.72 -7.14
CA ARG A 52 7.48 1.94 -8.58
C ARG A 52 8.28 0.80 -9.22
N PHE A 53 8.21 -0.43 -8.70
CA PHE A 53 8.88 -1.58 -9.31
C PHE A 53 8.47 -1.80 -10.78
N LYS A 54 7.20 -1.54 -11.13
CA LYS A 54 6.76 -1.56 -12.54
C LYS A 54 7.59 -0.65 -13.44
N ASN A 55 7.95 0.55 -12.98
CA ASN A 55 8.79 1.47 -13.76
C ASN A 55 10.19 0.89 -14.01
N VAL A 56 10.73 0.11 -13.06
CA VAL A 56 12.00 -0.61 -13.23
C VAL A 56 11.85 -1.63 -14.36
N ASN A 57 10.79 -2.45 -14.34
CA ASN A 57 10.53 -3.41 -15.41
C ASN A 57 10.35 -2.75 -16.77
N ASP A 58 9.57 -1.66 -16.82
CA ASP A 58 9.25 -0.97 -18.07
C ASP A 58 10.48 -0.25 -18.66
N THR A 59 11.44 0.18 -17.83
CA THR A 59 12.62 0.95 -18.26
C THR A 59 13.87 0.08 -18.46
N LEU A 60 14.10 -0.89 -17.58
CA LEU A 60 15.33 -1.69 -17.51
C LEU A 60 15.10 -3.16 -17.87
N GLY A 61 13.84 -3.56 -18.10
CA GLY A 61 13.45 -4.91 -18.48
C GLY A 61 13.28 -5.86 -17.30
N HIS A 62 12.47 -6.90 -17.53
CA HIS A 62 12.13 -7.89 -16.50
C HIS A 62 13.34 -8.62 -15.90
N ASN A 63 14.40 -8.86 -16.68
CA ASN A 63 15.61 -9.51 -16.16
C ASN A 63 16.27 -8.71 -15.00
N ILE A 64 16.28 -7.37 -15.09
CA ILE A 64 16.80 -6.51 -14.02
C ILE A 64 15.82 -6.48 -12.84
N GLY A 65 14.51 -6.45 -13.12
CA GLY A 65 13.48 -6.59 -12.08
C GLY A 65 13.60 -7.87 -11.28
N ASP A 66 13.80 -9.01 -11.95
CA ASP A 66 13.96 -10.32 -11.31
C ASP A 66 15.21 -10.37 -10.43
N ARG A 67 16.34 -9.84 -10.93
CA ARG A 67 17.58 -9.70 -10.13
C ARG A 67 17.36 -8.80 -8.91
N LEU A 68 16.62 -7.72 -9.07
CA LEU A 68 16.28 -6.83 -7.96
C LEU A 68 15.44 -7.55 -6.90
N LEU A 69 14.45 -8.35 -7.30
CA LEU A 69 13.63 -9.14 -6.37
C LEU A 69 14.48 -10.15 -5.59
N CYS A 70 15.46 -10.78 -6.23
CA CYS A 70 16.42 -11.67 -5.54
C CYS A 70 17.25 -10.89 -4.50
N VAL A 71 17.78 -9.71 -4.85
CA VAL A 71 18.53 -8.87 -3.91
C VAL A 71 17.65 -8.44 -2.72
N VAL A 72 16.39 -8.10 -2.97
CA VAL A 72 15.43 -7.75 -1.91
C VAL A 72 15.20 -8.95 -0.99
N ALA A 73 14.99 -10.15 -1.55
CA ALA A 73 14.83 -11.38 -0.78
C ALA A 73 16.06 -11.69 0.10
N GLU A 74 17.27 -11.53 -0.45
CA GLU A 74 18.52 -11.71 0.30
C GLU A 74 18.66 -10.69 1.44
N ARG A 75 18.39 -9.40 1.16
CA ARG A 75 18.44 -8.33 2.17
C ARG A 75 17.46 -8.58 3.30
N LEU A 76 16.21 -8.94 2.99
CA LEU A 76 15.22 -9.28 4.01
C LEU A 76 15.67 -10.49 4.85
N SER A 77 16.17 -11.54 4.19
CA SER A 77 16.62 -12.77 4.86
C SER A 77 17.81 -12.53 5.78
N GLY A 78 18.72 -11.63 5.43
CA GLY A 78 19.86 -11.26 6.26
C GLY A 78 19.53 -10.42 7.49
N LEU A 79 18.37 -9.76 7.52
CA LEU A 79 17.96 -8.87 8.61
C LEU A 79 17.16 -9.57 9.71
N LEU A 80 16.50 -10.68 9.35
CA LEU A 80 15.46 -11.30 10.17
C LEU A 80 15.98 -12.53 10.91
N ARG A 81 15.36 -12.84 12.05
CA ARG A 81 15.73 -13.99 12.86
C ARG A 81 15.25 -15.27 12.18
N ARG A 82 15.84 -16.42 12.52
CA ARG A 82 15.37 -17.72 12.01
C ARG A 82 13.93 -18.08 12.42
N SER A 83 13.43 -17.47 13.51
CA SER A 83 12.05 -17.60 13.97
C SER A 83 11.05 -16.78 13.15
N ASP A 84 11.53 -15.77 12.43
CA ASP A 84 10.72 -14.92 11.58
C ASP A 84 10.54 -15.60 10.21
N THR A 85 9.44 -15.29 9.54
CA THR A 85 9.16 -15.83 8.20
C THR A 85 9.10 -14.70 7.20
N ILE A 86 9.71 -14.89 6.04
CA ILE A 86 9.58 -14.00 4.88
C ILE A 86 8.93 -14.80 3.78
N SER A 87 7.97 -14.22 3.08
CA SER A 87 7.31 -14.85 1.95
C SER A 87 7.14 -13.87 0.81
N ARG A 88 7.31 -14.33 -0.42
CA ARG A 88 6.92 -13.56 -1.61
C ARG A 88 5.52 -13.98 -2.05
N GLN A 89 4.61 -13.02 -2.20
CA GLN A 89 3.22 -13.28 -2.63
C GLN A 89 3.08 -13.30 -4.15
N GLY A 90 4.04 -12.70 -4.85
CA GLY A 90 4.04 -12.52 -6.30
C GLY A 90 4.42 -11.09 -6.65
N GLY A 91 4.84 -10.84 -7.89
CA GLY A 91 5.28 -9.50 -8.31
C GLY A 91 6.37 -8.95 -7.39
N ASP A 92 6.11 -7.77 -6.83
CA ASP A 92 6.93 -6.99 -5.89
C ASP A 92 6.43 -7.03 -4.43
N GLU A 93 5.51 -7.94 -4.12
CA GLU A 93 4.89 -8.05 -2.79
C GLU A 93 5.58 -9.12 -1.93
N PHE A 94 5.98 -8.69 -0.74
CA PHE A 94 6.58 -9.54 0.29
C PHE A 94 5.79 -9.42 1.60
N ILE A 95 5.73 -10.50 2.35
CA ILE A 95 5.15 -10.54 3.69
C ILE A 95 6.20 -11.03 4.66
N VAL A 96 6.35 -10.31 5.77
CA VAL A 96 7.20 -10.68 6.89
C VAL A 96 6.34 -10.97 8.11
N LEU A 97 6.52 -12.14 8.72
CA LEU A 97 5.95 -12.51 10.01
C LEU A 97 7.04 -12.39 11.07
N LEU A 98 6.85 -11.48 12.03
CA LEU A 98 7.72 -11.35 13.19
C LEU A 98 7.10 -12.11 14.35
N SER A 99 7.76 -13.20 14.74
CA SER A 99 7.31 -14.09 15.79
C SER A 99 7.69 -13.54 17.17
N GLU A 100 6.81 -13.70 18.16
CA GLU A 100 7.09 -13.40 19.58
C GLU A 100 7.64 -11.98 19.82
N ILE A 101 6.84 -10.97 19.47
CA ILE A 101 7.19 -9.56 19.72
C ILE A 101 6.75 -9.11 21.12
N ASP A 102 7.56 -8.26 21.76
CA ASP A 102 7.20 -7.66 23.07
C ASP A 102 6.14 -6.56 22.93
N GLY A 103 6.10 -5.90 21.77
CA GLY A 103 5.12 -4.85 21.48
C GLY A 103 5.45 -4.01 20.24
N PRO A 104 4.64 -2.97 19.95
CA PRO A 104 4.74 -2.20 18.72
C PRO A 104 6.09 -1.54 18.47
N SER A 105 6.84 -1.20 19.54
CA SER A 105 8.15 -0.57 19.40
C SER A 105 9.20 -1.49 18.76
N ASP A 106 9.17 -2.80 19.06
CA ASP A 106 10.10 -3.77 18.47
C ASP A 106 9.80 -3.95 16.97
N THR A 107 8.51 -4.09 16.64
CA THR A 107 8.05 -4.14 15.25
C THR A 107 8.45 -2.88 14.47
N ALA A 108 8.31 -1.70 15.06
CA ALA A 108 8.71 -0.45 14.44
C ALA A 108 10.23 -0.39 14.17
N HIS A 109 11.05 -0.95 15.07
CA HIS A 109 12.50 -1.03 14.88
C HIS A 109 12.87 -1.95 13.70
N VAL A 110 12.22 -3.10 13.59
CA VAL A 110 12.42 -4.01 12.45
C VAL A 110 11.94 -3.38 11.14
N ALA A 111 10.79 -2.71 11.14
CA ALA A 111 10.28 -2.00 9.97
C ALA A 111 11.26 -0.92 9.47
N HIS A 112 11.85 -0.12 10.39
CA HIS A 112 12.89 0.85 10.03
C HIS A 112 14.13 0.18 9.42
N LYS A 113 14.58 -0.96 9.98
CA LYS A 113 15.71 -1.71 9.43
C LYS A 113 15.42 -2.21 8.01
N ILE A 114 14.21 -2.74 7.78
CA ILE A 114 13.76 -3.17 6.46
C ILE A 114 13.79 -1.99 5.48
N ILE A 115 13.17 -0.87 5.83
CA ILE A 115 13.13 0.33 4.96
C ILE A 115 14.53 0.80 4.61
N LYS A 116 15.41 0.89 5.62
CA LYS A 116 16.79 1.33 5.42
C LYS A 116 17.55 0.40 4.47
N ALA A 117 17.50 -0.91 4.72
CA ALA A 117 18.25 -1.89 3.95
C ALA A 117 17.72 -2.01 2.51
N LEU A 118 16.41 -1.97 2.30
CA LEU A 118 15.84 -2.02 0.95
C LEU A 118 16.08 -0.74 0.16
N SER A 119 16.21 0.40 0.84
CA SER A 119 16.56 1.69 0.24
C SER A 119 18.04 1.84 -0.13
N GLU A 120 18.89 0.87 0.18
CA GLU A 120 20.30 0.92 -0.24
C GLU A 120 20.41 0.71 -1.77
N PRO A 121 21.27 1.47 -2.49
CA PRO A 121 21.45 1.29 -3.92
C PRO A 121 21.84 -0.14 -4.31
N CYS A 122 21.26 -0.64 -5.40
CA CYS A 122 21.62 -1.91 -6.03
C CYS A 122 22.41 -1.60 -7.31
N ARG A 123 23.51 -2.31 -7.55
CA ARG A 123 24.31 -2.15 -8.77
C ARG A 123 24.00 -3.26 -9.77
N PHE A 124 23.49 -2.89 -10.93
CA PHE A 124 23.25 -3.80 -12.05
C PHE A 124 23.95 -3.26 -13.29
N ASP A 125 24.83 -4.06 -13.88
CA ASP A 125 25.49 -3.80 -15.16
C ASP A 125 26.17 -2.41 -15.24
N GLY A 126 26.72 -1.95 -14.11
CA GLY A 126 27.42 -0.66 -13.97
C GLY A 126 26.51 0.54 -13.65
N GLN A 127 25.19 0.35 -13.57
CA GLN A 127 24.23 1.37 -13.15
C GLN A 127 23.78 1.17 -11.70
N GLU A 128 23.55 2.27 -10.99
CA GLU A 128 22.93 2.25 -9.65
C GLU A 128 21.42 2.43 -9.77
N LEU A 129 20.69 1.50 -9.19
CA LEU A 129 19.25 1.51 -9.08
C LEU A 129 18.86 1.61 -7.60
N THR A 130 17.97 2.54 -7.28
CA THR A 130 17.41 2.66 -5.92
C THR A 130 15.91 2.43 -6.00
N VAL A 131 15.40 1.54 -5.16
CA VAL A 131 13.97 1.34 -4.90
C VAL A 131 13.70 1.56 -3.43
N THR A 132 12.50 2.00 -3.10
CA THR A 132 12.07 2.18 -1.72
C THR A 132 10.91 1.24 -1.41
N PRO A 133 10.75 0.77 -0.16
CA PRO A 133 9.58 -0.01 0.21
C PRO A 133 8.49 0.85 0.86
N SER A 134 7.24 0.48 0.62
CA SER A 134 6.10 0.88 1.45
C SER A 134 5.69 -0.28 2.36
N VAL A 135 5.61 -0.06 3.67
CA VAL A 135 5.40 -1.13 4.66
C VAL A 135 4.13 -0.92 5.51
N GLY A 136 3.19 -1.85 5.46
CA GLY A 136 2.02 -1.86 6.34
C GLY A 136 2.15 -2.90 7.43
N ILE A 137 1.65 -2.62 8.63
CA ILE A 137 1.87 -3.47 9.79
C ILE A 137 0.55 -3.74 10.50
N ALA A 138 0.26 -5.00 10.82
CA ALA A 138 -0.81 -5.41 11.73
C ALA A 138 -0.24 -6.30 12.85
N ILE A 139 -0.69 -6.11 14.09
CA ILE A 139 -0.24 -6.86 15.26
C ILE A 139 -1.37 -7.76 15.76
N ALA A 140 -1.10 -9.05 15.88
CA ALA A 140 -2.02 -9.97 16.53
C ALA A 140 -1.77 -10.01 18.06
N PRO A 141 -2.84 -10.15 18.88
CA PRO A 141 -4.25 -10.25 18.49
C PRO A 141 -4.96 -8.88 18.34
N ASP A 142 -4.27 -7.76 18.59
CA ASP A 142 -4.87 -6.42 18.71
C ASP A 142 -5.56 -5.93 17.42
N ASP A 143 -5.00 -6.27 16.27
CA ASP A 143 -5.48 -5.89 14.93
C ASP A 143 -6.17 -7.05 14.20
N GLY A 144 -6.41 -8.19 14.85
CA GLY A 144 -7.09 -9.35 14.24
C GLY A 144 -6.70 -10.69 14.87
N ASP A 145 -7.62 -11.65 14.81
CA ASP A 145 -7.49 -13.00 15.40
C ASP A 145 -7.56 -14.15 14.37
N ASP A 146 -7.67 -13.80 13.08
CA ASP A 146 -7.61 -14.70 11.93
C ASP A 146 -6.63 -14.17 10.85
N SER A 147 -6.19 -15.08 9.99
CA SER A 147 -5.17 -14.83 8.97
C SER A 147 -5.61 -13.81 7.93
N ASP A 148 -6.82 -13.94 7.40
CA ASP A 148 -7.36 -13.06 6.36
C ASP A 148 -7.51 -11.62 6.87
N THR A 149 -8.00 -11.44 8.09
CA THR A 149 -8.15 -10.11 8.72
C THR A 149 -6.81 -9.43 8.92
N LEU A 150 -5.81 -10.13 9.47
CA LEU A 150 -4.48 -9.56 9.71
C LEU A 150 -3.78 -9.18 8.40
N LEU A 151 -3.83 -10.06 7.39
CA LEU A 151 -3.26 -9.79 6.06
C LEU A 151 -3.92 -8.56 5.42
N LYS A 152 -5.26 -8.49 5.47
CA LYS A 152 -6.02 -7.35 4.96
C LYS A 152 -5.68 -6.05 5.69
N HIS A 153 -5.57 -6.09 7.01
CA HIS A 153 -5.24 -4.90 7.80
C HIS A 153 -3.81 -4.41 7.55
N ALA A 154 -2.85 -5.32 7.40
CA ALA A 154 -1.49 -4.97 7.01
C ALA A 154 -1.44 -4.36 5.60
N ASP A 155 -2.16 -4.92 4.63
CA ASP A 155 -2.29 -4.36 3.27
C ASP A 155 -2.91 -2.96 3.28
N LEU A 156 -4.00 -2.74 4.01
CA LEU A 156 -4.61 -1.41 4.16
C LEU A 156 -3.65 -0.38 4.74
N ALA A 157 -2.83 -0.77 5.72
CA ALA A 157 -1.82 0.11 6.31
C ALA A 157 -0.72 0.45 5.28
N MET A 158 -0.29 -0.52 4.47
CA MET A 158 0.70 -0.35 3.40
C MET A 158 0.18 0.59 2.31
N TYR A 159 -1.09 0.43 1.93
CA TYR A 159 -1.74 1.32 0.98
C TYR A 159 -1.76 2.79 1.48
N GLU A 160 -2.02 3.00 2.78
CA GLU A 160 -1.97 4.34 3.37
C GLU A 160 -0.55 4.93 3.37
N VAL A 161 0.51 4.10 3.49
CA VAL A 161 1.90 4.55 3.26
C VAL A 161 2.08 5.05 1.83
N LYS A 162 1.63 4.28 0.83
CA LYS A 162 1.74 4.67 -0.58
C LYS A 162 1.07 6.01 -0.87
N ARG A 163 -0.07 6.27 -0.22
CA ARG A 163 -0.79 7.55 -0.32
C ARG A 163 -0.08 8.72 0.36
N ARG A 164 0.60 8.48 1.48
CA ARG A 164 1.24 9.52 2.30
C ARG A 164 2.66 9.89 1.87
N GLY A 165 3.16 9.30 0.77
CA GLY A 165 4.45 9.66 0.22
C GLY A 165 5.43 8.51 0.01
N ARG A 166 5.03 7.26 0.33
CA ARG A 166 5.87 6.04 0.17
C ARG A 166 7.11 6.03 1.08
N ASN A 167 8.00 5.05 0.91
CA ASN A 167 9.28 4.94 1.64
C ASN A 167 9.14 5.09 3.17
N ASN A 168 8.15 4.43 3.75
CA ASN A 168 7.87 4.50 5.18
C ASN A 168 7.09 3.27 5.64
N PHE A 169 6.68 3.25 6.91
CA PHE A 169 5.74 2.28 7.42
C PHE A 169 4.54 2.93 8.12
N GLN A 170 3.45 2.17 8.24
CA GLN A 170 2.32 2.51 9.10
C GLN A 170 1.80 1.25 9.80
N PHE A 171 1.44 1.42 11.07
CA PHE A 171 0.58 0.46 11.76
C PHE A 171 -0.86 0.62 11.30
N PHE A 172 -1.57 -0.48 11.21
CA PHE A 172 -2.99 -0.49 11.01
C PHE A 172 -3.68 0.34 12.10
N ARG A 173 -4.71 1.06 11.68
CA ARG A 173 -5.60 1.79 12.56
C ARG A 173 -7.01 1.57 12.06
N HIS A 174 -7.94 1.32 12.97
CA HIS A 174 -9.35 1.08 12.65
C HIS A 174 -9.99 2.18 11.76
N ASN A 175 -9.49 3.42 11.81
CA ASN A 175 -9.98 4.49 10.93
C ASN A 175 -9.55 4.35 9.45
N MET A 176 -8.55 3.54 9.13
CA MET A 176 -8.12 3.25 7.77
C MET A 176 -9.19 2.45 7.01
N THR A 177 -9.81 1.46 7.65
CA THR A 177 -10.88 0.66 7.06
C THR A 177 -12.06 1.52 6.62
N ARG A 178 -12.47 2.48 7.45
CA ARG A 178 -13.56 3.42 7.12
C ARG A 178 -13.23 4.25 5.88
N ARG A 179 -12.02 4.81 5.82
CA ARG A 179 -11.58 5.63 4.67
C ARG A 179 -11.50 4.81 3.38
N MET A 180 -11.05 3.57 3.45
CA MET A 180 -11.00 2.70 2.27
C MET A 180 -12.40 2.40 1.72
N LEU A 181 -13.37 2.13 2.60
CA LEU A 181 -14.76 1.94 2.20
C LEU A 181 -15.37 3.21 1.59
N GLU A 182 -15.09 4.38 2.16
CA GLU A 182 -15.50 5.68 1.60
C GLU A 182 -14.92 5.90 0.20
N LEU A 183 -13.64 5.58 -0.02
CA LEU A 183 -13.00 5.68 -1.33
C LEU A 183 -13.60 4.70 -2.35
N LEU A 184 -13.85 3.46 -1.97
CA LEU A 184 -14.48 2.46 -2.85
C LEU A 184 -15.90 2.86 -3.25
N HIS A 185 -16.69 3.40 -2.31
CA HIS A 185 -18.00 3.96 -2.63
C HIS A 185 -17.87 5.13 -3.60
N LEU A 186 -16.97 6.08 -3.34
CA LEU A 186 -16.72 7.21 -4.21
C LEU A 186 -16.29 6.77 -5.62
N GLU A 187 -15.37 5.81 -5.75
CA GLU A 187 -14.93 5.28 -7.05
C GLU A 187 -16.10 4.62 -7.80
N THR A 188 -16.92 3.85 -7.10
CA THR A 188 -18.09 3.18 -7.68
C THR A 188 -19.14 4.19 -8.13
N ASP A 189 -19.33 5.25 -7.36
CA ASP A 189 -20.26 6.34 -7.67
C ASP A 189 -19.76 7.17 -8.86
N LEU A 190 -18.47 7.53 -8.88
CA LEU A 190 -17.85 8.23 -10.02
C LEU A 190 -17.92 7.40 -11.31
N ARG A 191 -17.65 6.09 -11.24
CA ARG A 191 -17.79 5.19 -12.41
C ARG A 191 -19.24 5.10 -12.88
N ARG A 192 -20.21 5.07 -11.97
CA ARG A 192 -21.64 5.08 -12.32
C ARG A 192 -22.04 6.41 -12.96
N ALA A 193 -21.69 7.53 -12.34
CA ALA A 193 -21.96 8.87 -12.84
C ALA A 193 -21.36 9.08 -14.23
N LEU A 194 -20.14 8.58 -14.47
CA LEU A 194 -19.52 8.64 -15.79
C LEU A 194 -20.31 7.84 -16.83
N LYS A 195 -20.67 6.59 -16.51
CA LYS A 195 -21.46 5.73 -17.41
C LYS A 195 -22.84 6.31 -17.71
N ARG A 196 -23.43 7.03 -16.75
CA ARG A 196 -24.77 7.62 -16.85
C ARG A 196 -24.76 9.08 -17.30
N SER A 197 -23.59 9.64 -17.64
CA SER A 197 -23.43 11.05 -18.01
C SER A 197 -24.02 12.01 -16.97
N GLU A 198 -23.89 11.67 -15.68
CA GLU A 198 -24.45 12.46 -14.58
C GLU A 198 -23.52 13.60 -14.14
N PHE A 199 -22.37 13.78 -14.79
CA PHE A 199 -21.53 14.97 -14.59
C PHE A 199 -22.13 16.17 -15.33
N ALA A 200 -22.31 17.28 -14.60
CA ALA A 200 -22.71 18.57 -15.17
C ALA A 200 -21.55 19.57 -15.05
N LEU A 201 -21.37 20.39 -16.08
CA LEU A 201 -20.39 21.47 -16.08
C LEU A 201 -21.11 22.79 -15.80
N PHE A 202 -20.70 23.48 -14.75
CA PHE A 202 -21.18 24.81 -14.41
C PHE A 202 -20.23 25.85 -14.97
N TYR A 203 -20.73 27.04 -15.27
CA TYR A 203 -19.92 28.14 -15.79
C TYR A 203 -20.09 29.36 -14.89
N GLN A 204 -18.98 29.84 -14.33
CA GLN A 204 -18.95 31.08 -13.56
C GLN A 204 -18.39 32.22 -14.42
N PRO A 205 -19.17 33.27 -14.72
CA PRO A 205 -18.68 34.40 -15.51
C PRO A 205 -17.68 35.24 -14.71
N GLN A 206 -16.62 35.69 -15.39
CA GLN A 206 -15.65 36.64 -14.87
C GLN A 206 -15.87 37.99 -15.55
N PHE A 207 -16.03 39.04 -14.74
CA PHE A 207 -16.35 40.39 -15.21
C PHE A 207 -15.10 41.27 -15.17
N ASP A 208 -14.93 42.09 -16.20
CA ASP A 208 -14.02 43.23 -16.12
C ASP A 208 -14.63 44.31 -15.23
N LEU A 209 -13.92 44.71 -14.18
CA LEU A 209 -14.45 45.63 -13.16
C LEU A 209 -14.59 47.07 -13.66
N ALA A 210 -13.83 47.46 -14.69
CA ALA A 210 -13.89 48.81 -15.24
C ALA A 210 -15.09 48.99 -16.18
N SER A 211 -15.37 48.00 -17.01
CA SER A 211 -16.40 48.07 -18.05
C SER A 211 -17.70 47.33 -17.70
N GLY A 212 -17.67 46.43 -16.73
CA GLY A 212 -18.81 45.61 -16.31
C GLY A 212 -19.17 44.47 -17.27
N TRP A 213 -18.42 44.30 -18.35
CA TRP A 213 -18.65 43.24 -19.33
C TRP A 213 -18.05 41.91 -18.88
N VAL A 214 -18.67 40.81 -19.31
CA VAL A 214 -18.12 39.46 -19.15
C VAL A 214 -16.92 39.32 -20.10
N VAL A 215 -15.76 38.95 -19.55
CA VAL A 215 -14.52 38.77 -20.31
C VAL A 215 -14.05 37.32 -20.39
N ALA A 216 -14.49 36.47 -19.46
CA ALA A 216 -14.19 35.04 -19.46
C ALA A 216 -15.27 34.25 -18.72
N VAL A 217 -15.22 32.93 -18.85
CA VAL A 217 -16.01 31.99 -18.05
C VAL A 217 -15.08 30.91 -17.49
N GLU A 218 -15.22 30.62 -16.21
CA GLU A 218 -14.55 29.49 -15.56
C GLU A 218 -15.49 28.30 -15.56
N ALA A 219 -15.01 27.17 -16.10
CA ALA A 219 -15.75 25.93 -16.12
C ALA A 219 -15.51 25.17 -14.80
N LEU A 220 -16.58 24.89 -14.06
CA LEU A 220 -16.56 24.24 -12.75
C LEU A 220 -17.24 22.87 -12.87
N ALA A 221 -16.47 21.81 -12.60
CA ALA A 221 -17.00 20.46 -12.52
C ALA A 221 -17.12 20.05 -11.05
N PRO A 222 -18.34 19.89 -10.49
CA PRO A 222 -18.49 19.35 -9.15
C PRO A 222 -18.16 17.84 -9.16
N PRO A 223 -17.62 17.32 -8.05
CA PRO A 223 -17.33 15.90 -7.93
C PRO A 223 -18.63 15.09 -7.87
N GLY A 224 -18.98 14.42 -8.97
CA GLY A 224 -19.93 13.28 -9.06
C GLY A 224 -21.35 13.51 -8.52
N ALA A 225 -22.35 13.35 -9.39
CA ALA A 225 -23.77 13.40 -8.99
C ALA A 225 -24.08 12.39 -7.88
N GLY A 226 -24.53 12.88 -6.72
CA GLY A 226 -24.93 12.05 -5.60
C GLY A 226 -24.76 12.71 -4.23
N SER A 227 -23.94 13.75 -4.11
CA SER A 227 -24.01 14.64 -2.95
C SER A 227 -24.97 15.77 -3.27
N ASP A 228 -26.02 15.90 -2.46
CA ASP A 228 -26.79 17.13 -2.33
C ASP A 228 -25.79 18.25 -1.99
N PHE A 229 -25.26 18.92 -3.02
CA PHE A 229 -24.79 20.28 -2.86
C PHE A 229 -26.07 21.11 -2.84
N PRO A 230 -26.49 21.65 -1.68
CA PRO A 230 -27.38 22.79 -1.74
C PRO A 230 -26.58 23.86 -2.48
N CYS A 231 -26.94 24.10 -3.74
CA CYS A 231 -26.71 25.37 -4.40
C CYS A 231 -27.44 26.44 -3.56
N ARG A 232 -26.89 26.77 -2.39
CA ARG A 232 -27.07 28.09 -1.81
C ARG A 232 -26.36 29.01 -2.77
N LEU A 233 -27.15 29.55 -3.68
CA LEU A 233 -26.93 30.82 -4.34
C LEU A 233 -26.14 31.72 -3.36
N TYR A 234 -24.85 31.89 -3.61
CA TYR A 234 -24.08 32.96 -2.99
C TYR A 234 -24.68 34.26 -3.51
N SER A 235 -25.72 34.74 -2.82
CA SER A 235 -26.19 36.10 -2.94
C SER A 235 -25.21 36.97 -2.15
N ASN A 236 -24.45 37.77 -2.90
CA ASN A 236 -23.69 38.95 -2.51
C ASN A 236 -23.32 39.09 -1.02
N GLY A 237 -22.06 38.81 -0.70
CA GLY A 237 -21.43 39.22 0.55
C GLY A 237 -19.93 38.96 0.53
N ARG A 238 -19.15 40.04 0.47
CA ARG A 238 -17.68 40.09 0.42
C ARG A 238 -16.99 39.05 1.33
N GLY A 239 -15.97 38.35 0.81
CA GLY A 239 -14.88 37.84 1.64
C GLY A 239 -14.34 36.44 1.30
N ASN A 240 -13.05 36.41 0.95
CA ASN A 240 -12.09 35.30 0.90
C ASN A 240 -12.17 34.23 -0.20
N ARG A 241 -11.16 34.32 -1.08
CA ARG A 241 -10.68 33.28 -1.98
C ARG A 241 -10.27 32.02 -1.21
N ALA A 242 -10.64 30.87 -1.73
CA ALA A 242 -9.90 29.63 -1.57
C ALA A 242 -9.59 29.13 -2.98
N ASP A 243 -8.34 29.32 -3.41
CA ASP A 243 -7.84 28.85 -4.70
C ASP A 243 -7.77 27.31 -4.67
N PHE A 244 -8.52 26.65 -5.56
CA PHE A 244 -8.22 25.30 -6.02
C PHE A 244 -7.81 25.39 -7.49
N ALA A 245 -6.54 25.69 -7.72
CA ALA A 245 -5.92 25.51 -9.02
C ALA A 245 -5.60 24.02 -9.21
N ILE A 246 -6.27 23.38 -10.16
CA ILE A 246 -5.87 22.06 -10.67
C ILE A 246 -4.89 22.33 -11.81
N GLY A 247 -3.60 22.11 -11.54
CA GLY A 247 -2.55 21.92 -12.54
C GLY A 247 -2.20 20.45 -12.65
#